data_AF-M3H8E1-F1
#
_entry.id   AF-M3H8E1-F1
#
_cell.length_a   1.000
_cell.length_b   1.000
_cell.length_c   1.000
_cell.angle_alpha   90.00
_cell.angle_beta   90.00
_cell.angle_gamma   90.00
#
_symmetry.space_group_name_H-M   'P 1'
#
loop_
_entity.id
_entity.type
_entity.pdbx_description
1 polymer ?
#
loop_
_entity_poly.entity_id
_entity_poly.type
_entity_poly.pdbx_seq_one_letter_code
_entity_poly.pdbx_strand_id
1 'polypeptide(L)' 'MKIFQPFLLKQMTDLEEIIEAVKIMAKNKTGSLIAIVRENNLKEIIDQSVQLDAIISASLLLTIFKKIQHFTTGP' A
#
# COMPACT_ATOMS: atom_id res chain seq x y z
N MET A 1 29.62 -8.16 -33.25
CA MET A 1 29.75 -8.20 -31.78
C MET A 1 28.86 -7.09 -31.20
N LYS A 2 27.60 -7.41 -30.86
CA LYS A 2 26.68 -6.45 -30.24
C LYS A 2 26.73 -6.68 -28.72
N ILE A 3 27.43 -5.76 -28.08
CA ILE A 3 27.58 -5.61 -26.64
C ILE A 3 26.21 -5.50 -25.97
N PHE A 4 25.96 -6.41 -25.05
CA PHE A 4 24.84 -6.41 -24.12
C PHE A 4 24.82 -5.11 -23.31
N GLN A 5 23.71 -4.38 -23.39
CA GLN A 5 23.33 -3.48 -22.31
C GLN A 5 22.26 -4.22 -21.49
N PRO A 6 22.52 -4.62 -20.22
CA PRO A 6 21.44 -5.03 -19.34
C PRO A 6 20.72 -3.76 -18.89
N PHE A 7 19.86 -3.24 -19.77
CA PHE A 7 18.85 -2.25 -19.40
C PHE A 7 17.76 -2.98 -18.62
N LEU A 8 18.12 -3.41 -17.41
CA LEU A 8 17.23 -4.04 -16.45
C LEU A 8 16.90 -2.97 -15.41
N LEU A 9 16.29 -1.87 -15.87
CA LEU A 9 15.51 -1.03 -14.98
C LEU A 9 14.32 -1.90 -14.55
N LYS A 10 14.46 -2.56 -13.41
CA LYS A 10 13.35 -3.22 -12.74
C LYS A 10 12.33 -2.11 -12.48
N GLN A 11 11.27 -2.06 -13.28
CA GLN A 11 10.12 -1.23 -12.97
C GLN A 11 9.61 -1.75 -11.63
N MET A 12 9.83 -1.00 -10.55
CA MET A 12 9.08 -1.21 -9.32
C MET A 12 7.66 -0.83 -9.68
N THR A 13 6.83 -1.83 -9.85
CA THR A 13 5.40 -1.66 -10.02
C THR A 13 4.80 -1.34 -8.66
N ASP A 14 3.72 -0.59 -8.62
CA ASP A 14 3.00 -0.29 -7.37
C ASP A 14 2.63 -1.56 -6.58
N LEU A 15 2.56 -2.70 -7.27
CA LEU A 15 2.30 -4.00 -6.67
C LEU A 15 3.43 -4.47 -5.73
N GLU A 16 4.70 -4.18 -6.00
CA GLU A 16 5.79 -4.55 -5.09
C GLU A 16 5.65 -3.87 -3.73
N GLU A 17 5.34 -2.58 -3.72
CA GLU A 17 5.13 -1.79 -2.51
C GLU A 17 3.93 -2.32 -1.70
N ILE A 18 2.85 -2.71 -2.38
CA ILE A 18 1.69 -3.35 -1.75
C ILE A 18 2.08 -4.70 -1.13
N ILE A 19 2.82 -5.55 -1.86
CA ILE A 19 3.26 -6.86 -1.36
C ILE A 19 4.14 -6.69 -0.11
N GLU A 20 5.06 -5.74 -0.12
CA GLU A 20 5.94 -5.47 1.01
C GLU A 20 5.16 -5.01 2.25
N ALA A 21 4.25 -4.05 2.09
CA ALA A 21 3.38 -3.61 3.18
C ALA A 21 2.55 -4.75 3.75
N VAL A 22 1.90 -5.54 2.90
CA VAL A 22 1.03 -6.65 3.33
C VAL A 22 1.83 -7.72 4.09
N LYS A 23 3.06 -8.04 3.66
CA LYS A 23 3.95 -8.96 4.40
C LYS A 23 4.25 -8.45 5.81
N ILE A 24 4.56 -7.15 5.93
CA ILE A 24 4.85 -6.52 7.23
C ILE A 24 3.60 -6.49 8.11
N MET A 25 2.44 -6.14 7.55
CA MET A 25 1.15 -6.14 8.26
C MET A 25 0.78 -7.54 8.74
N ALA A 26 0.94 -8.57 7.91
CA ALA A 26 0.69 -9.95 8.28
C ALA A 26 1.58 -10.42 9.43
N LYS A 27 2.89 -10.12 9.37
CA LYS A 27 3.85 -10.42 10.44
C LYS A 27 3.43 -9.78 11.77
N ASN A 28 2.89 -8.57 11.72
CA ASN A 28 2.46 -7.80 12.89
C ASN A 28 1.00 -8.08 13.31
N LYS A 29 0.29 -8.97 12.62
CA LYS A 29 -1.14 -9.28 12.83
C LYS A 29 -2.03 -8.02 12.71
N THR A 30 -1.65 -7.09 11.83
CA THR A 30 -2.44 -5.90 11.51
C THR A 30 -3.48 -6.26 10.45
N GLY A 31 -4.76 -6.13 10.78
CA GLY A 31 -5.85 -6.28 9.81
C GLY A 31 -5.83 -5.16 8.78
N SER A 32 -5.96 -5.49 7.50
CA SER A 32 -6.03 -4.54 6.40
C SER A 32 -6.99 -5.03 5.32
N LEU A 33 -7.65 -4.10 4.64
CA LEU A 33 -8.50 -4.35 3.47
C LEU A 33 -8.05 -3.39 2.36
N ILE A 34 -7.55 -3.93 1.26
CA ILE A 34 -7.05 -3.15 0.12
C ILE A 34 -7.84 -3.59 -1.12
N ALA A 35 -8.59 -2.66 -1.71
CA ALA A 35 -9.33 -2.88 -2.95
C ALA A 35 -8.55 -2.31 -4.13
N ILE A 36 -8.22 -3.16 -5.12
CA ILE A 36 -7.57 -2.74 -6.38
C ILE A 36 -8.64 -2.65 -7.46
N VAL A 37 -8.93 -1.42 -7.90
CA VAL A 37 -9.96 -1.15 -8.91
C VAL A 37 -9.39 -1.36 -10.30
N ARG A 38 -10.16 -2.00 -11.19
CA ARG A 38 -9.81 -2.14 -12.61
C ARG A 38 -10.78 -1.34 -13.49
N GLU A 39 -11.85 -1.97 -13.98
CA GLU A 39 -12.80 -1.37 -14.92
C GLU A 39 -14.13 -0.95 -14.26
N ASN A 40 -14.40 -1.45 -13.05
CA ASN A 40 -15.68 -1.26 -12.38
C ASN A 40 -15.76 0.16 -11.78
N ASN A 41 -16.93 0.78 -11.93
CA ASN A 41 -17.19 2.11 -11.41
C ASN A 41 -17.48 2.05 -9.90
N LEU A 42 -16.43 2.06 -9.07
CA LEU A 42 -16.55 2.13 -7.60
C LEU A 42 -16.79 3.57 -7.09
N LYS A 43 -17.40 4.41 -7.92
CA LYS A 43 -17.58 5.85 -7.68
C LYS A 43 -18.25 6.14 -6.34
N GLU A 44 -19.31 5.41 -5.99
CA GLU A 44 -20.03 5.62 -4.73
C GLU A 44 -19.16 5.39 -3.49
N ILE A 45 -18.21 4.44 -3.56
CA ILE A 45 -17.26 4.17 -2.48
C ILE A 45 -16.17 5.25 -2.44
N ILE A 46 -15.67 5.66 -3.61
CA ILE A 46 -14.64 6.70 -3.72
C ILE A 46 -15.17 8.05 -3.20
N ASP A 47 -16.41 8.42 -3.53
CA ASP A 47 -17.03 9.69 -3.12
C ASP A 47 -17.18 9.82 -1.59
N GLN A 48 -17.23 8.69 -0.87
CA GLN A 48 -17.30 8.65 0.60
C GLN A 48 -15.92 8.50 1.27
N SER A 49 -14.86 8.36 0.48
CA SER A 49 -13.50 8.12 0.96
C SER A 49 -12.68 9.41 1.08
N VAL A 50 -11.56 9.33 1.80
CA VAL A 50 -10.56 10.40 1.80
C VAL A 50 -9.66 10.19 0.60
N GLN A 51 -9.71 11.13 -0.35
CA GLN A 51 -8.80 11.12 -1.50
C GLN A 51 -7.38 11.49 -1.06
N LEU A 52 -6.42 10.60 -1.34
CA LEU A 52 -5.00 10.91 -1.21
C LEU A 52 -4.39 11.03 -2.61
N ASP A 53 -3.85 12.20 -2.93
CA ASP A 53 -3.00 12.41 -4.11
C ASP A 53 -1.58 11.93 -3.79
N ALA A 54 -1.43 10.62 -3.59
CA ALA A 54 -0.22 10.02 -3.06
C ALA A 54 0.37 8.99 -4.01
N ILE A 55 1.70 8.92 -4.01
CA ILE A 55 2.46 7.82 -4.64
C ILE A 55 2.36 6.60 -3.71
N ILE A 56 2.02 5.45 -4.29
CA ILE A 56 1.94 4.19 -3.53
C ILE A 56 3.33 3.83 -3.01
N SER A 57 3.41 3.61 -1.69
CA SER A 57 4.60 3.13 -1.02
C SER A 57 4.23 2.25 0.17
N ALA A 58 5.12 1.33 0.53
CA ALA A 58 4.88 0.42 1.64
C ALA A 58 4.72 1.19 2.97
N SER A 59 5.51 2.25 3.16
CA SER A 59 5.46 3.10 4.36
C SER A 59 4.12 3.84 4.50
N LEU A 60 3.55 4.33 3.39
CA LEU A 60 2.24 4.96 3.37
C LEU A 60 1.15 3.96 3.77
N LEU A 61 1.14 2.78 3.15
CA LEU A 61 0.17 1.72 3.47
C LEU A 61 0.27 1.28 4.94
N LEU A 62 1.49 1.08 5.44
CA LEU A 62 1.73 0.76 6.85
C LEU A 62 1.24 1.85 7.79
N THR A 63 1.30 3.12 7.38
CA THR A 63 0.81 4.25 8.15
C THR A 63 -0.71 4.29 8.18
N ILE A 64 -1.37 4.08 7.03
CA ILE A 64 -2.84 4.03 6.93
C ILE A 64 -3.43 2.95 7.84
N PHE A 65 -2.83 1.76 7.85
CA PHE A 65 -3.32 0.63 8.66
C PHE A 65 -2.70 0.56 10.06
N LYS A 66 -1.90 1.56 10.47
CA LYS A 66 -1.30 1.57 11.81
C LYS A 66 -2.40 1.69 12.86
N LYS A 67 -2.48 0.70 13.75
CA LYS A 67 -3.33 0.79 14.95
C LYS A 67 -2.79 1.91 15.85
N ILE A 68 -3.55 2.99 15.97
CA ILE A 68 -3.29 4.00 16.99
C ILE A 68 -3.65 3.37 18.33
N GLN A 69 -2.65 2.98 19.10
CA GLN A 69 -2.88 2.61 20.50
C GLN A 69 -3.25 3.89 21.23
N HIS A 70 -4.51 4.00 21.65
CA HIS A 70 -4.86 4.94 22.70
C HIS A 70 -4.03 4.54 23.93
N PHE A 71 -3.08 5.38 24.32
CA PHE A 71 -2.47 5.28 25.63
C PHE A 71 -3.60 5.45 26.64
N THR A 72 -4.10 4.33 27.16
CA THR A 72 -4.84 4.37 28.41
C THR A 72 -3.80 4.72 29.46
N THR A 73 -3.75 5.99 29.83
CA THR A 73 -3.23 6.36 31.14
C THR A 73 -4.05 5.57 32.14
N GLY A 74 -3.38 4.69 32.88
CA GLY A 74 -3.98 4.03 34.02
C GLY A 74 -2.98 3.96 35.16
N PRO A 75 -3.44 3.88 36.42
CA PRO A 75 -4.74 4.34 36.92
C PRO A 75 -4.84 5.88 37.01
#